data_AF-A0A7X8LWY2-F1
#
_entry.id   AF-A0A7X8LWY2-F1
#
_cell.length_a   1.000
_cell.length_b   1.000
_cell.length_c   1.000
_cell.angle_alpha   90.00
_cell.angle_beta   90.00
_cell.angle_gamma   90.00
#
_symmetry.space_group_name_H-M   'P 1'
#
loop_
_entity.id
_entity.type
_entity.pdbx_description
1 polymer ?
#
loop_
_entity_poly.entity_id
_entity_poly.type
_entity_poly.pdbx_seq_one_letter_code
_entity_poly.pdbx_strand_id
1 'polypeptide(L)'
;MAKKYAVRNIRLCTKDCLCLYVCPTGASDTENSVIDVEKCIGCGDCADACPSGAISMVPKVYPPQQQKTQEVINALNALSRSKAEQESVANGLPGRLAKAIEKSNRIMAEDILREAGYMLPQSHNARLFLESLRNKQLEGLPTEAIDKLLALLKNDNSMEERKMKKYRCTVCGYIHEGDLPEDFKCPRCNQPASVFIPVEESVKKVNKYAGTKTEKNLQEGFAGESMARNKYTYFAHIAQREGYEQLAEIFLKTARNEQEHARIWFEELGGIGDTAANLLSAAEGENYEWTDMYDRFAKDAEEEGFKELAEKFRRVAAIEKSHEERYRKLLNNVEMQQVFEKGEMAMWECRICGHLVMGNKAPKVCPVCKYSQCFFEVRAENY
;
A
#
# COMPACT_ATOMS: atom_id res chain seq x y z
N MET A 1 -13.16 1.59 -7.25
CA MET A 1 -12.87 2.81 -6.44
C MET A 1 -13.63 2.70 -5.12
N ALA A 2 -13.02 3.08 -3.99
CA ALA A 2 -13.73 3.11 -2.71
C ALA A 2 -14.90 4.10 -2.78
N LYS A 3 -16.08 3.72 -2.27
CA LYS A 3 -17.26 4.60 -2.19
C LYS A 3 -16.89 5.82 -1.35
N LYS A 4 -16.98 7.04 -1.89
CA LYS A 4 -16.66 8.28 -1.19
C LYS A 4 -17.92 9.04 -0.79
N TYR A 5 -17.80 9.99 0.13
CA TYR A 5 -18.81 10.98 0.46
C TYR A 5 -18.16 12.33 0.73
N ALA A 6 -18.93 13.40 0.57
CA ALA A 6 -18.44 14.75 0.80
C ALA A 6 -18.54 15.12 2.28
N VAL A 7 -17.53 15.83 2.79
CA VAL A 7 -17.51 16.42 4.14
C VAL A 7 -17.17 17.89 4.02
N ARG A 8 -17.85 18.74 4.80
CA ARG A 8 -17.64 20.19 4.81
C ARG A 8 -16.90 20.62 6.08
N ASN A 9 -15.78 21.32 5.92
CA ASN A 9 -15.11 22.04 6.99
C ASN A 9 -15.76 23.42 7.19
N ILE A 10 -16.57 23.54 8.24
CA ILE A 10 -17.34 24.75 8.54
C ILE A 10 -16.42 25.96 8.79
N ARG A 11 -15.19 25.75 9.27
CA ARG A 11 -14.23 26.85 9.52
C ARG A 11 -13.70 27.47 8.23
N LEU A 12 -13.69 26.71 7.13
CA LEU A 12 -13.22 27.16 5.81
C LEU A 12 -14.38 27.61 4.91
N CYS A 13 -15.63 27.39 5.33
CA CYS A 13 -16.80 27.71 4.53
C CYS A 13 -17.06 29.22 4.50
N THR A 14 -16.99 29.82 3.32
CA THR A 14 -17.27 31.24 3.04
C THR A 14 -18.75 31.55 2.82
N LYS A 15 -19.62 30.53 2.83
CA LYS A 15 -21.07 30.63 2.61
C LYS A 15 -21.48 31.13 1.21
N ASP A 16 -20.68 30.84 0.19
CA ASP A 16 -21.03 31.11 -1.21
C ASP A 16 -22.16 30.19 -1.74
N CYS A 17 -22.51 29.14 -0.98
CA CYS A 17 -23.63 28.22 -1.19
C CYS A 17 -23.72 27.51 -2.56
N LEU A 18 -22.70 27.61 -3.41
CA LEU A 18 -22.67 26.96 -4.73
C LEU A 18 -22.83 25.43 -4.65
N CYS A 19 -22.25 24.84 -3.60
CA CYS A 19 -22.37 23.42 -3.28
C CYS A 19 -23.82 22.93 -3.07
N LEU A 20 -24.77 23.82 -2.76
CA LEU A 20 -26.20 23.49 -2.65
C LEU A 20 -26.82 23.27 -4.03
N TYR A 21 -26.51 24.15 -4.97
CA TYR A 21 -27.08 24.14 -6.32
C TYR A 21 -26.54 22.99 -7.19
N VAL A 22 -25.28 22.60 -6.99
CA VAL A 22 -24.65 21.53 -7.79
C VAL A 22 -24.89 20.13 -7.22
N CYS A 23 -25.48 19.99 -6.02
CA CYS A 23 -25.67 18.67 -5.43
C CYS A 23 -26.91 17.97 -6.00
N PRO A 24 -26.75 16.87 -6.76
CA PRO A 24 -27.88 16.24 -7.45
C PRO A 24 -28.88 15.57 -6.50
N THR A 25 -28.48 15.30 -5.25
CA THR A 25 -29.31 14.61 -4.25
C THR A 25 -29.75 15.50 -3.09
N GLY A 26 -29.35 16.77 -3.09
CA GLY A 26 -29.58 17.68 -1.95
C GLY A 26 -28.82 17.29 -0.68
N ALA A 27 -27.81 16.43 -0.76
CA ALA A 27 -27.01 16.01 0.40
C ALA A 27 -26.27 17.17 1.09
N SER A 28 -25.94 18.23 0.35
CA SER A 28 -25.25 19.41 0.88
C SER A 28 -26.18 20.44 1.52
N ASP A 29 -27.50 20.27 1.36
CA ASP A 29 -28.58 21.17 1.77
C ASP A 29 -29.12 20.78 3.14
N THR A 30 -28.42 21.25 4.18
CA THR A 30 -28.74 20.99 5.57
C THR A 30 -28.65 22.27 6.40
N GLU A 31 -29.56 22.43 7.36
CA GLU A 31 -29.64 23.62 8.21
C GLU A 31 -28.37 23.87 9.04
N ASN A 32 -27.68 22.78 9.44
CA ASN A 32 -26.46 22.83 10.23
C ASN A 32 -25.18 22.88 9.38
N SER A 33 -25.30 22.99 8.06
CA SER A 33 -24.18 22.99 7.11
C SER A 33 -23.33 21.70 7.12
N VAL A 34 -23.81 20.60 7.71
CA VAL A 34 -23.18 19.28 7.70
C VAL A 34 -23.75 18.46 6.55
N ILE A 35 -22.90 17.93 5.67
CA ILE A 35 -23.36 17.15 4.52
C ILE A 35 -24.01 15.84 5.00
N ASP A 36 -25.20 15.55 4.49
CA ASP A 36 -25.95 14.32 4.73
C ASP A 36 -25.29 13.14 4.00
N VAL A 37 -24.62 12.27 4.76
CA VAL A 37 -23.85 11.14 4.24
C VAL A 37 -24.74 10.05 3.65
N GLU A 38 -26.00 9.96 4.09
CA GLU A 38 -26.96 8.96 3.60
C GLU A 38 -27.44 9.34 2.20
N LYS A 39 -27.70 10.63 1.96
CA LYS A 39 -28.07 11.16 0.65
C LYS A 39 -26.88 11.34 -0.30
N CYS A 40 -25.66 11.40 0.22
CA CYS A 40 -24.47 11.62 -0.60
C CYS A 40 -24.11 10.38 -1.44
N ILE A 41 -24.17 10.54 -2.77
CA ILE A 41 -23.80 9.49 -3.75
C ILE A 41 -22.30 9.45 -4.06
N GLY A 42 -21.53 10.43 -3.56
CA GLY A 42 -20.08 10.46 -3.73
C GLY A 42 -19.59 10.98 -5.08
N CYS A 43 -20.41 11.73 -5.84
CA CYS A 43 -20.07 12.24 -7.16
C CYS A 43 -18.89 13.24 -7.16
N GLY A 44 -18.80 14.12 -6.16
CA GLY A 44 -17.73 15.11 -6.05
C GLY A 44 -18.10 16.52 -6.48
N ASP A 45 -19.22 16.74 -7.16
CA ASP A 45 -19.61 18.04 -7.74
C ASP A 45 -19.55 19.20 -6.75
N CYS A 46 -20.00 18.96 -5.51
CA CYS A 46 -19.98 19.96 -4.44
C CYS A 46 -18.57 20.33 -3.96
N ALA A 47 -17.60 19.40 -4.05
CA ALA A 47 -16.20 19.66 -3.73
C ALA A 47 -15.55 20.49 -4.84
N ASP A 48 -15.79 20.12 -6.10
CA ASP A 48 -15.24 20.81 -7.26
C ASP A 48 -15.78 22.24 -7.41
N ALA A 49 -17.06 22.44 -7.06
CA ALA A 49 -17.69 23.75 -7.10
C ALA A 49 -17.36 24.65 -5.91
N CYS A 50 -16.67 24.17 -4.86
CA CYS A 50 -16.46 24.93 -3.63
C CYS A 50 -15.30 25.94 -3.78
N PRO A 51 -15.55 27.27 -3.84
CA PRO A 51 -14.49 28.24 -4.12
C PRO A 51 -13.46 28.34 -2.99
N SER A 52 -13.90 28.13 -1.74
CA SER A 52 -13.02 28.17 -0.57
C SER A 52 -12.31 26.84 -0.28
N GLY A 53 -12.56 25.79 -1.08
CA GLY A 53 -12.02 24.46 -0.82
C GLY A 53 -12.51 23.83 0.48
N ALA A 54 -13.63 24.30 1.04
CA ALA A 54 -14.16 23.82 2.32
C ALA A 54 -14.75 22.41 2.26
N ILE A 55 -14.95 21.82 1.08
CA ILE A 55 -15.54 20.50 0.91
C ILE A 55 -14.48 19.53 0.40
N SER A 56 -14.40 18.35 1.01
CA SER A 56 -13.46 17.29 0.62
C SER A 56 -14.17 15.95 0.48
N MET A 57 -13.71 15.14 -0.47
CA MET A 57 -14.22 13.79 -0.70
C MET A 57 -13.44 12.77 0.13
N VAL A 58 -14.10 12.19 1.14
CA VAL A 58 -13.52 11.18 2.02
C VAL A 58 -14.06 9.79 1.69
N PRO A 59 -13.27 8.72 1.84
CA PRO A 59 -13.77 7.37 1.63
C PRO A 59 -14.76 6.97 2.74
N LYS A 60 -15.83 6.23 2.40
CA LYS A 60 -16.75 5.59 3.37
C LYS A 60 -16.02 4.54 4.20
N VAL A 61 -15.04 3.87 3.58
CA VAL A 61 -14.19 2.89 4.24
C VAL A 61 -12.78 3.46 4.26
N TYR A 62 -12.32 3.88 5.43
CA TYR A 62 -10.94 4.28 5.62
C TYR A 62 -10.02 3.06 5.47
N PRO A 63 -8.81 3.22 4.93
CA PRO A 63 -7.84 2.14 4.94
C PRO A 63 -7.58 1.70 6.40
N PRO A 64 -7.23 0.42 6.63
CA PRO A 64 -6.83 -0.02 7.96
C PRO A 64 -5.69 0.87 8.45
N GLN A 65 -5.73 1.23 9.73
CA GLN A 65 -4.68 2.03 10.35
C GLN A 65 -3.35 1.30 10.14
N GLN A 66 -2.38 1.98 9.54
CA GLN A 66 -1.06 1.41 9.32
C GLN A 66 -0.42 1.13 10.69
N GLN A 67 0.12 -0.08 10.87
CA GLN A 67 0.83 -0.41 12.11
C GLN A 67 2.08 0.46 12.21
N LYS A 68 2.25 1.13 13.35
CA LYS A 68 3.47 1.88 13.65
C LYS A 68 4.57 0.88 14.06
N THR A 69 5.82 1.20 13.72
CA THR A 69 6.95 0.38 14.16
C THR A 69 7.06 0.40 15.69
N GLN A 70 7.70 -0.61 16.27
CA GLN A 70 7.84 -0.70 17.72
C GLN A 70 8.65 0.48 18.28
N GLU A 71 9.61 1.00 17.52
CA GLU A 71 10.39 2.18 17.88
C GLU A 71 9.50 3.42 18.01
N VAL A 72 8.60 3.64 17.05
CA VAL A 72 7.63 4.75 17.07
C VAL A 72 6.68 4.59 18.24
N ILE A 73 6.14 3.38 18.46
CA ILE A 73 5.25 3.09 19.59
C ILE A 73 5.97 3.36 20.93
N ASN A 74 7.22 2.93 21.06
CA ASN A 74 8.02 3.14 22.27
C ASN A 74 8.27 4.63 22.54
N ALA A 75 8.61 5.40 21.50
CA ALA A 75 8.82 6.83 21.59
C ALA A 75 7.53 7.57 22.00
N LEU A 76 6.39 7.25 21.38
CA LEU A 76 5.10 7.84 21.70
C LEU A 76 4.64 7.46 23.12
N ASN A 77 4.85 6.22 23.55
CA ASN A 77 4.56 5.79 24.92
C ASN A 77 5.42 6.52 25.96
N ALA A 78 6.71 6.73 25.67
CA ALA A 78 7.59 7.50 26.54
C ALA A 78 7.13 8.97 26.66
N LEU A 79 6.75 9.58 25.53
CA LEU A 79 6.26 10.95 25.51
C LEU A 79 4.92 11.08 26.24
N SER A 80 3.99 10.14 26.04
CA SER A 80 2.70 10.07 26.72
C SER A 80 2.87 9.98 28.23
N ARG A 81 3.77 9.09 28.72
CA ARG A 81 4.11 8.99 30.15
C ARG A 81 4.64 10.31 30.70
N SER A 82 5.57 10.95 29.98
CA SER A 82 6.11 12.25 30.39
C SER A 82 5.01 13.32 30.49
N LYS A 83 4.04 13.31 29.57
CA LYS A 83 2.89 14.24 29.62
C LYS A 83 1.96 13.95 30.78
N ALA A 84 1.67 12.69 31.08
CA ALA A 84 0.88 12.31 32.25
C ALA A 84 1.58 12.72 33.58
N GLU A 85 2.90 12.56 33.67
CA GLU A 85 3.68 13.03 34.83
C GLU A 85 3.60 14.54 34.99
N GLN A 86 3.81 15.30 33.89
CA GLN A 86 3.72 16.77 33.91
C GLN A 86 2.30 17.26 34.24
N GLU A 87 1.26 16.56 33.78
CA GLU A 87 -0.14 16.84 34.14
C GLU A 87 -0.36 16.64 35.65
N SER A 88 0.11 15.52 36.21
CA SER A 88 -0.01 15.22 37.64
C SER A 88 0.67 16.26 38.51
N VAL A 89 1.90 16.67 38.14
CA VAL A 89 2.63 17.76 38.81
C VAL A 89 1.85 19.08 38.73
N ALA A 90 1.35 19.44 37.54
CA ALA A 90 0.59 20.67 37.36
C ALA A 90 -0.72 20.68 38.17
N ASN A 91 -1.40 19.54 38.30
CA ASN A 91 -2.62 19.43 39.09
C ASN A 91 -2.38 19.67 40.60
N GLY A 92 -1.17 19.37 41.11
CA GLY A 92 -0.79 19.64 42.50
C GLY A 92 -0.47 21.10 42.81
N LEU A 93 -0.40 21.97 41.80
CA LEU A 93 -0.01 23.37 41.94
C LEU A 93 -1.23 24.32 41.87
N PRO A 94 -1.29 25.36 42.73
CA PRO A 94 -2.36 26.35 42.67
C PRO A 94 -2.13 27.37 41.54
N GLY A 95 -3.22 27.97 41.04
CA GLY A 95 -3.17 29.12 40.14
C GLY A 95 -3.53 28.83 38.68
N ARG A 96 -3.78 29.91 37.93
CA ARG A 96 -4.30 29.85 36.55
C ARG A 96 -3.32 29.22 35.56
N LEU A 97 -2.02 29.44 35.76
CA LEU A 97 -0.98 28.87 34.90
C LEU A 97 -0.89 27.35 35.07
N ALA A 98 -0.92 26.85 36.31
CA ALA A 98 -0.92 25.42 36.60
C ALA A 98 -2.11 24.70 35.94
N LYS A 99 -3.32 25.28 36.05
CA LYS A 99 -4.52 24.76 35.37
C LYS A 99 -4.41 24.77 33.84
N ALA A 100 -3.73 25.76 33.25
CA ALA A 100 -3.50 25.79 31.81
C ALA A 100 -2.51 24.70 31.36
N ILE A 101 -1.43 24.48 32.13
CA ILE A 101 -0.42 23.45 31.87
C ILE A 101 -1.03 22.04 32.00
N GLU A 102 -1.82 21.80 33.06
CA GLU A 102 -2.58 20.55 33.25
C GLU A 102 -3.40 20.23 31.99
N LYS A 103 -4.22 21.19 31.54
CA LYS A 103 -5.07 21.01 30.35
C LYS A 103 -4.25 20.80 29.07
N SER A 104 -3.15 21.53 28.90
CA SER A 104 -2.28 21.39 27.73
C SER A 104 -1.64 20.01 27.67
N ASN A 105 -1.09 19.53 28.80
CA ASN A 105 -0.44 18.22 28.85
C ASN A 105 -1.44 17.07 28.65
N ARG A 106 -2.67 17.19 29.18
CA ARG A 106 -3.75 16.24 28.93
C ARG A 106 -4.07 16.11 27.43
N ILE A 107 -4.31 17.24 26.75
CA ILE A 107 -4.62 17.25 25.31
C ILE A 107 -3.46 16.64 24.51
N MET A 108 -2.21 17.01 24.82
CA MET A 108 -1.06 16.42 24.15
C MET A 108 -0.96 14.91 24.40
N ALA A 109 -1.19 14.44 25.63
CA ALA A 109 -1.17 13.02 25.94
C ALA A 109 -2.25 12.25 25.17
N GLU A 110 -3.46 12.80 25.08
CA GLU A 110 -4.57 12.25 24.29
C GLU A 110 -4.24 12.17 22.80
N ASP A 111 -3.63 13.20 22.22
CA ASP A 111 -3.22 13.21 20.80
C ASP A 111 -2.07 12.22 20.53
N ILE A 112 -1.07 12.18 21.42
CA ILE A 112 0.04 11.21 21.32
C ILE A 112 -0.49 9.78 21.37
N LEU A 113 -1.41 9.48 22.29
CA LEU A 113 -2.02 8.17 22.39
C LEU A 113 -2.82 7.84 21.13
N ARG A 114 -3.61 8.78 20.61
CA ARG A 114 -4.37 8.61 19.37
C ARG A 114 -3.47 8.26 18.19
N GLU A 115 -2.37 9.00 18.03
CA GLU A 115 -1.37 8.78 16.97
C GLU A 115 -0.58 7.47 17.17
N ALA A 116 -0.38 7.04 18.42
CA ALA A 116 0.21 5.76 18.77
C ALA A 116 -0.71 4.55 18.48
N GLY A 117 -1.95 4.79 18.04
CA GLY A 117 -2.96 3.74 17.85
C GLY A 117 -3.77 3.42 19.13
N TYR A 118 -3.53 4.15 20.21
CA TYR A 118 -4.29 4.10 21.45
C TYR A 118 -5.40 5.17 21.45
N MET A 119 -6.60 4.70 21.10
CA MET A 119 -7.90 5.35 21.25
C MET A 119 -8.25 6.49 20.28
N LEU A 120 -8.92 6.11 19.18
CA LEU A 120 -10.18 6.79 18.86
C LEU A 120 -11.23 6.25 19.83
N PRO A 121 -12.13 7.09 20.39
CA PRO A 121 -13.10 6.64 21.39
C PRO A 121 -13.89 5.41 20.93
N GLN A 122 -14.19 5.29 19.63
CA GLN A 122 -14.97 4.20 19.05
C GLN A 122 -14.14 3.01 18.51
N SER A 123 -12.81 2.95 18.74
CA SER A 123 -11.98 1.89 18.14
C SER A 123 -12.04 0.57 18.91
N HIS A 124 -11.79 -0.54 18.21
CA HIS A 124 -11.68 -1.87 18.80
C HIS A 124 -10.62 -1.93 19.91
N ASN A 125 -9.52 -1.17 19.76
CA ASN A 125 -8.45 -1.07 20.76
C ASN A 125 -8.93 -0.45 22.08
N ALA A 126 -9.80 0.57 22.02
CA ALA A 126 -10.37 1.21 23.21
C ALA A 126 -11.25 0.21 23.99
N ARG A 127 -12.02 -0.60 23.27
CA ARG A 127 -12.84 -1.67 23.84
C ARG A 127 -11.99 -2.76 24.50
N LEU A 128 -10.99 -3.30 23.80
CA LEU A 128 -10.08 -4.31 24.35
C LEU A 128 -9.36 -3.81 25.61
N PHE A 129 -8.96 -2.54 25.62
CA PHE A 129 -8.35 -1.92 26.78
C PHE A 129 -9.33 -1.86 27.97
N LEU A 130 -10.56 -1.37 27.76
CA LEU A 130 -11.60 -1.31 28.80
C LEU A 130 -11.97 -2.72 29.32
N GLU A 131 -12.08 -3.71 28.44
CA GLU A 131 -12.30 -5.12 28.81
C GLU A 131 -11.10 -5.67 29.61
N SER A 132 -9.86 -5.32 29.24
CA SER A 132 -8.67 -5.72 29.98
C SER A 132 -8.61 -5.10 31.38
N LEU A 133 -9.04 -3.84 31.53
CA LEU A 133 -9.12 -3.17 32.83
C LEU A 133 -10.19 -3.81 33.70
N ARG A 134 -11.37 -4.11 33.12
CA ARG A 134 -12.46 -4.83 33.79
C ARG A 134 -12.01 -6.19 34.31
N ASN A 135 -11.24 -6.94 33.51
CA ASN A 135 -10.74 -8.26 33.88
C ASN A 135 -9.64 -8.24 34.95
N LYS A 136 -8.88 -7.14 35.05
CA LYS A 136 -7.76 -7.01 36.01
C LYS A 136 -8.20 -6.63 37.43
N GLN A 137 -9.48 -6.29 37.66
CA GLN A 137 -10.06 -5.95 38.98
C GLN A 137 -9.12 -5.10 39.86
N LEU A 138 -8.59 -4.01 39.30
CA LEU A 138 -7.67 -3.13 40.03
C LEU A 138 -8.41 -2.41 41.16
N GLU A 139 -7.75 -2.27 42.32
CA GLU A 139 -8.32 -1.60 43.49
C GLU A 139 -8.57 -0.11 43.21
N GLY A 140 -9.78 0.38 43.49
CA GLY A 140 -10.19 1.76 43.19
C GLY A 140 -10.63 2.03 41.73
N LEU A 141 -10.70 1.00 40.89
CA LEU A 141 -11.19 1.12 39.51
C LEU A 141 -12.70 1.40 39.48
N PRO A 142 -13.19 2.43 38.78
CA PRO A 142 -14.61 2.74 38.69
C PRO A 142 -15.30 1.81 37.67
N THR A 143 -15.57 0.57 38.08
CA THR A 143 -16.15 -0.48 37.22
C THR A 143 -17.46 -0.07 36.56
N GLU A 144 -18.30 0.71 37.26
CA GLU A 144 -19.57 1.23 36.72
C GLU A 144 -19.35 2.20 35.54
N ALA A 145 -18.29 3.01 35.58
CA ALA A 145 -17.93 3.91 34.49
C ALA A 145 -17.42 3.13 33.27
N ILE A 146 -16.63 2.07 33.51
CA ILE A 146 -16.16 1.17 32.44
C ILE A 146 -17.33 0.48 31.75
N ASP A 147 -18.30 -0.02 32.52
CA ASP A 147 -19.48 -0.69 31.95
C ASP A 147 -20.36 0.27 31.15
N LYS A 148 -20.53 1.51 31.63
CA LYS A 148 -21.20 2.59 30.87
C LYS A 148 -20.47 2.92 29.57
N LEU A 149 -19.15 3.02 29.60
CA LEU A 149 -18.33 3.26 28.39
C LEU A 149 -18.45 2.09 27.42
N LEU A 150 -18.30 0.84 27.86
CA LEU A 150 -18.46 -0.35 27.02
C LEU A 150 -19.86 -0.45 26.38
N ALA A 151 -20.91 0.00 27.08
CA ALA A 151 -22.26 0.08 26.53
C ALA A 151 -22.42 1.20 25.49
N LEU A 152 -21.82 2.37 25.71
CA LEU A 152 -21.81 3.49 24.76
C LEU A 152 -21.00 3.18 23.49
N LEU A 153 -20.01 2.31 23.59
CA LEU A 153 -19.22 1.82 22.45
C LEU A 153 -19.93 0.75 21.61
N LYS A 154 -21.18 0.40 21.93
CA LYS A 154 -21.99 -0.44 21.04
C LYS A 154 -22.48 0.40 19.87
N ASN A 155 -21.83 0.25 18.71
CA ASN A 155 -22.45 0.52 17.42
C ASN A 155 -22.15 -0.63 16.44
N ASP A 156 -23.11 -0.83 15.55
CA ASP A 156 -23.36 -1.98 14.67
C ASP A 156 -22.19 -2.36 13.75
N ASN A 157 -21.18 -3.03 14.29
CA ASN A 157 -20.36 -3.92 13.49
C ASN A 157 -21.00 -5.31 13.44
N SER A 158 -22.22 -5.37 12.89
CA SER A 158 -22.61 -6.52 12.05
C SER A 158 -22.05 -6.34 10.64
N MET A 159 -20.84 -5.81 10.52
CA MET A 159 -19.95 -6.27 9.49
C MET A 159 -19.04 -7.26 10.18
N GLU A 160 -19.52 -8.50 10.32
CA GLU A 160 -18.63 -9.62 10.04
C GLU A 160 -17.79 -9.21 8.84
N GLU A 161 -16.48 -9.42 8.92
CA GLU A 161 -15.64 -9.48 7.73
C GLU A 161 -16.31 -10.46 6.75
N ARG A 162 -17.24 -9.99 5.92
CA ARG A 162 -17.64 -10.71 4.72
C ARG A 162 -16.44 -10.57 3.81
N LYS A 163 -15.43 -11.42 4.05
CA LYS A 163 -14.48 -11.84 3.03
C LYS A 163 -15.33 -12.18 1.83
N MET A 164 -15.41 -11.25 0.87
CA MET A 164 -16.17 -11.46 -0.35
C MET A 164 -15.44 -12.59 -1.05
N LYS A 165 -16.06 -13.78 -1.04
CA LYS A 165 -15.47 -14.98 -1.62
C LYS A 165 -15.20 -14.66 -3.09
N LYS A 166 -13.93 -14.78 -3.49
CA LYS A 166 -13.53 -14.63 -4.89
C LYS A 166 -13.55 -16.02 -5.50
N TYR A 167 -14.10 -16.16 -6.70
CA TYR A 167 -14.15 -17.42 -7.42
C TYR A 167 -13.53 -17.24 -8.80
N ARG A 168 -12.60 -18.10 -9.20
CA ARG A 168 -11.96 -18.10 -10.52
C ARG A 168 -12.60 -19.18 -11.38
N CYS A 169 -13.11 -18.79 -12.55
CA CYS A 169 -13.50 -19.71 -13.60
C CYS A 169 -12.27 -20.48 -14.11
N THR A 170 -12.25 -21.81 -13.94
CA THR A 170 -11.16 -22.68 -14.42
C THR A 170 -10.99 -22.68 -15.93
N VAL A 171 -12.03 -22.32 -16.69
CA VAL A 171 -12.02 -22.36 -18.16
C VAL A 171 -11.44 -21.08 -18.77
N CYS A 172 -11.71 -19.91 -18.19
CA CYS A 172 -11.34 -18.62 -18.80
C CYS A 172 -10.65 -17.62 -17.86
N GLY A 173 -10.50 -17.96 -16.58
CA GLY A 173 -9.85 -17.11 -15.59
C GLY A 173 -10.68 -15.92 -15.09
N TYR A 174 -11.95 -15.78 -15.48
CA TYR A 174 -12.84 -14.75 -14.93
C TYR A 174 -12.94 -14.88 -13.40
N ILE A 175 -12.72 -13.79 -12.68
CA ILE A 175 -12.84 -13.73 -11.22
C ILE A 175 -14.19 -13.09 -10.90
N HIS A 176 -15.06 -13.87 -10.26
CA HIS A 176 -16.30 -13.40 -9.68
C HIS A 176 -16.05 -12.97 -8.23
N GLU A 177 -16.53 -11.79 -7.85
CA GLU A 177 -16.43 -11.29 -6.47
C GLU A 177 -17.84 -11.28 -5.85
N GLY A 178 -18.03 -12.09 -4.80
CA GLY A 178 -19.32 -12.22 -4.11
C GLY A 178 -19.88 -13.64 -4.17
N ASP A 179 -21.13 -13.80 -3.74
CA ASP A 179 -21.80 -15.10 -3.76
C ASP A 179 -21.96 -15.61 -5.20
N LEU A 180 -21.82 -16.92 -5.39
CA LEU A 180 -21.90 -17.60 -6.68
C LEU A 180 -23.17 -18.48 -6.73
N PRO A 181 -24.31 -17.96 -7.20
CA PRO A 181 -25.54 -18.74 -7.40
C PRO A 181 -25.33 -19.94 -8.33
N GLU A 182 -26.11 -21.02 -8.15
CA GLU A 182 -25.99 -22.24 -8.98
C GLU A 182 -26.31 -21.99 -10.47
N ASP A 183 -27.15 -21.00 -10.77
CA ASP A 183 -27.52 -20.57 -12.11
C ASP A 183 -26.55 -19.55 -12.72
N PHE A 184 -25.50 -19.17 -11.97
CA PHE A 184 -24.52 -18.20 -12.45
C PHE A 184 -23.79 -18.73 -13.69
N LYS A 185 -23.80 -17.94 -14.75
CA LYS A 185 -23.04 -18.22 -15.98
C LYS A 185 -21.88 -17.25 -16.06
N CYS A 186 -20.70 -17.81 -16.30
CA CYS A 186 -19.49 -17.02 -16.50
C CYS A 186 -19.73 -15.99 -17.63
N PRO A 187 -19.61 -14.68 -17.39
CA PRO A 187 -19.85 -13.66 -18.40
C PRO A 187 -18.81 -13.67 -19.54
N ARG A 188 -17.71 -14.41 -19.37
CA ARG A 188 -16.64 -14.53 -20.38
C ARG A 188 -16.72 -15.77 -21.26
N CYS A 189 -17.07 -16.92 -20.70
CA CYS A 189 -17.09 -18.19 -21.44
C CYS A 189 -18.43 -18.90 -21.42
N ASN A 190 -19.44 -18.29 -20.80
CA ASN A 190 -20.80 -18.80 -20.68
C ASN A 190 -20.92 -20.19 -20.01
N GLN A 191 -19.85 -20.66 -19.37
CA GLN A 191 -19.82 -21.90 -18.61
C GLN A 191 -20.54 -21.74 -17.26
N PRO A 192 -21.15 -22.80 -16.74
CA PRO A 192 -21.93 -22.74 -15.50
C PRO A 192 -21.06 -22.51 -14.26
N ALA A 193 -21.69 -22.13 -13.15
CA ALA A 193 -21.05 -21.92 -11.86
C ALA A 193 -20.17 -23.08 -11.40
N SER A 194 -20.47 -24.32 -11.82
CA SER A 194 -19.71 -25.52 -11.46
C SER A 194 -18.24 -25.51 -11.89
N VAL A 195 -17.85 -24.67 -12.86
CA VAL A 195 -16.44 -24.56 -13.28
C VAL A 195 -15.64 -23.52 -12.49
N PHE A 196 -16.25 -22.88 -11.49
CA PHE A 196 -15.58 -21.90 -10.65
C PHE A 196 -14.96 -22.55 -9.42
N ILE A 197 -13.69 -22.23 -9.17
CA ILE A 197 -12.98 -22.62 -7.96
C ILE A 197 -12.80 -21.41 -7.04
N PRO A 198 -12.90 -21.55 -5.72
CA PRO A 198 -12.61 -20.46 -4.81
C PRO A 198 -11.15 -20.01 -4.99
N VAL A 199 -10.96 -18.71 -5.12
CA VAL A 199 -9.65 -18.06 -4.98
C VAL A 199 -9.48 -17.85 -3.49
N GLU A 200 -8.70 -18.74 -2.86
CA GLU A 200 -8.12 -18.41 -1.57
C GLU A 200 -7.32 -17.11 -1.77
N GLU A 201 -7.66 -16.06 -1.02
CA GLU A 201 -6.77 -14.92 -0.86
C GLU A 201 -5.40 -15.53 -0.57
N SER A 202 -4.42 -15.32 -1.46
CA SER A 202 -3.06 -15.74 -1.20
C SER A 202 -2.71 -15.12 0.14
N VAL A 203 -2.66 -15.97 1.17
CA VAL A 203 -2.21 -15.61 2.50
C VAL A 203 -0.94 -14.81 2.26
N LYS A 204 -0.94 -13.51 2.58
CA LYS A 204 0.30 -12.71 2.56
C LYS A 204 1.32 -13.60 3.26
N LYS A 205 2.33 -14.10 2.55
CA LYS A 205 3.35 -14.96 3.14
C LYS A 205 4.09 -14.08 4.14
N VAL A 206 3.61 -14.08 5.37
CA VAL A 206 4.20 -13.30 6.46
C VAL A 206 5.58 -13.87 6.69
N ASN A 207 6.60 -13.01 6.73
CA ASN A 207 7.95 -13.43 7.11
C ASN A 207 7.88 -14.14 8.47
N LYS A 208 8.05 -15.47 8.46
CA LYS A 208 7.96 -16.30 9.67
C LYS A 208 9.11 -16.03 10.65
N TYR A 209 10.13 -15.30 10.23
CA TYR A 209 11.31 -14.96 11.01
C TYR A 209 11.27 -13.52 11.56
N ALA A 210 10.19 -12.76 11.35
CA ALA A 210 10.09 -11.36 11.73
C ALA A 210 10.54 -11.09 13.18
N GLY A 211 11.44 -10.13 13.37
CA GLY A 211 12.00 -9.72 14.66
C GLY A 211 13.11 -10.61 15.22
N THR A 212 13.49 -11.69 14.52
CA THR A 212 14.53 -12.62 14.99
C THR A 212 15.92 -12.26 14.45
N LYS A 213 16.97 -12.82 15.06
CA LYS A 213 18.31 -12.79 14.48
C LYS A 213 18.38 -13.54 13.15
N THR A 214 17.55 -14.57 12.96
CA THR A 214 17.49 -15.33 11.72
C THR A 214 17.00 -14.49 10.55
N GLU A 215 16.01 -13.62 10.75
CA GLU A 215 15.59 -12.66 9.71
C GLU A 215 16.76 -11.77 9.27
N LYS A 216 17.54 -11.23 10.22
CA LYS A 216 18.73 -10.43 9.90
C LYS A 216 19.78 -11.25 9.15
N ASN A 217 20.06 -12.47 9.59
CA ASN A 217 21.00 -13.36 8.91
C ASN A 217 20.55 -13.68 7.47
N LEU A 218 19.24 -13.86 7.25
CA LEU A 218 18.67 -14.08 5.91
C LEU A 218 18.78 -12.84 5.03
N GLN A 219 18.53 -11.64 5.59
CA GLN A 219 18.71 -10.37 4.88
C GLN A 219 20.18 -10.13 4.51
N GLU A 220 21.10 -10.38 5.44
CA GLU A 220 22.55 -10.31 5.21
C GLU A 220 22.98 -11.32 4.14
N GLY A 221 22.49 -12.56 4.21
CA GLY A 221 22.72 -13.58 3.19
C GLY A 221 22.21 -13.14 1.82
N PHE A 222 20.96 -12.68 1.73
CA PHE A 222 20.38 -12.16 0.49
C PHE A 222 21.19 -11.00 -0.11
N ALA A 223 21.60 -10.03 0.71
CA ALA A 223 22.43 -8.92 0.28
C ALA A 223 23.81 -9.40 -0.20
N GLY A 224 24.44 -10.32 0.53
CA GLY A 224 25.73 -10.93 0.18
C GLY A 224 25.70 -11.62 -1.18
N GLU A 225 24.73 -12.53 -1.38
CA GLU A 225 24.58 -13.28 -2.62
C GLU A 225 24.22 -12.37 -3.80
N SER A 226 23.39 -11.35 -3.58
CA SER A 226 23.03 -10.35 -4.62
C SER A 226 24.24 -9.52 -5.05
N MET A 227 25.10 -9.12 -4.11
CA MET A 227 26.36 -8.45 -4.42
C MET A 227 27.34 -9.38 -5.14
N ALA A 228 27.43 -10.65 -4.73
CA ALA A 228 28.32 -11.65 -5.33
C ALA A 228 27.95 -11.91 -6.80
N ARG A 229 26.66 -12.14 -7.09
CA ARG A 229 26.14 -12.28 -8.47
C ARG A 229 26.60 -11.15 -9.39
N ASN A 230 26.41 -9.90 -8.96
CA ASN A 230 26.76 -8.73 -9.78
C ASN A 230 28.29 -8.63 -9.97
N LYS A 231 29.08 -8.79 -8.90
CA LYS A 231 30.54 -8.79 -8.97
C LYS A 231 31.07 -9.84 -9.95
N TYR A 232 30.60 -11.09 -9.84
CA TYR A 232 31.06 -12.18 -10.70
C TYR A 232 30.67 -11.96 -12.16
N THR A 233 29.50 -11.38 -12.42
CA THR A 233 29.11 -10.97 -13.79
C THR A 233 30.09 -9.92 -14.34
N TYR A 234 30.49 -8.94 -13.54
CA TYR A 234 31.48 -7.94 -13.95
C TYR A 234 32.87 -8.55 -14.16
N PHE A 235 33.29 -9.48 -13.31
CA PHE A 235 34.56 -10.19 -13.44
C PHE A 235 34.60 -11.06 -14.70
N ALA A 236 33.47 -11.67 -15.08
CA ALA A 236 33.36 -12.39 -16.34
C ALA A 236 33.67 -11.49 -17.55
N HIS A 237 33.15 -10.25 -17.57
CA HIS A 237 33.45 -9.29 -18.64
C HIS A 237 34.94 -8.92 -18.71
N ILE A 238 35.61 -8.82 -17.56
CA ILE A 238 37.06 -8.57 -17.52
C ILE A 238 37.82 -9.80 -18.05
N ALA A 239 37.49 -11.00 -17.56
CA ALA A 239 38.10 -12.24 -18.04
C ALA A 239 37.92 -12.42 -19.56
N GLN A 240 36.74 -12.09 -20.09
CA GLN A 240 36.48 -12.11 -21.53
C GLN A 240 37.34 -11.11 -22.30
N ARG A 241 37.45 -9.87 -21.81
CA ARG A 241 38.31 -8.84 -22.42
C ARG A 241 39.80 -9.21 -22.42
N GLU A 242 40.22 -10.00 -21.44
CA GLU A 242 41.58 -10.53 -21.33
C GLU A 242 41.80 -11.83 -22.14
N GLY A 243 40.76 -12.36 -22.79
CA GLY A 243 40.82 -13.57 -23.62
C GLY A 243 40.66 -14.88 -22.85
N TYR A 244 40.28 -14.82 -21.58
CA TYR A 244 40.08 -15.98 -20.70
C TYR A 244 38.63 -16.49 -20.73
N GLU A 245 38.17 -16.98 -21.88
CA GLU A 245 36.77 -17.40 -22.10
C GLU A 245 36.30 -18.47 -21.09
N GLN A 246 37.13 -19.46 -20.75
CA GLN A 246 36.75 -20.47 -19.76
C GLN A 246 36.53 -19.86 -18.37
N LEU A 247 37.34 -18.88 -17.96
CA LEU A 247 37.16 -18.20 -16.67
C LEU A 247 35.91 -17.33 -16.68
N ALA A 248 35.63 -16.65 -17.79
CA ALA A 248 34.40 -15.88 -17.96
C ALA A 248 33.15 -16.76 -17.80
N GLU A 249 33.10 -17.91 -18.47
CA GLU A 249 32.00 -18.88 -18.34
C GLU A 249 31.86 -19.41 -16.90
N ILE A 250 32.97 -19.70 -16.21
CA ILE A 250 32.94 -20.13 -14.80
C ILE A 250 32.39 -19.02 -13.89
N PHE A 251 32.77 -17.76 -14.12
CA PHE A 251 32.22 -16.63 -13.37
C PHE A 251 30.72 -16.45 -13.63
N LEU A 252 30.25 -16.54 -14.87
CA LEU A 252 28.82 -16.45 -15.20
C LEU A 252 28.03 -17.60 -14.60
N LYS A 253 28.56 -18.82 -14.65
CA LYS A 253 27.96 -19.99 -13.99
C LYS A 253 27.85 -19.77 -12.47
N THR A 254 28.91 -19.27 -11.85
CA THR A 254 28.90 -18.98 -10.41
C THR A 254 27.92 -17.86 -10.08
N ALA A 255 27.88 -16.78 -10.86
CA ALA A 255 26.90 -15.70 -10.71
C ALA A 255 25.45 -16.23 -10.79
N ARG A 256 25.19 -17.20 -11.67
CA ARG A 256 23.87 -17.85 -11.76
C ARG A 256 23.54 -18.68 -10.52
N ASN A 257 24.54 -19.34 -9.91
CA ASN A 257 24.37 -20.05 -8.64
C ASN A 257 24.03 -19.07 -7.51
N GLU A 258 24.76 -17.96 -7.38
CA GLU A 258 24.48 -16.97 -6.33
C GLU A 258 23.11 -16.32 -6.51
N GLN A 259 22.63 -16.18 -7.76
CA GLN A 259 21.25 -15.78 -8.01
C GLN A 259 20.24 -16.78 -7.43
N GLU A 260 20.49 -18.09 -7.50
CA GLU A 260 19.63 -19.10 -6.89
C GLU A 260 19.74 -19.10 -5.36
N HIS A 261 20.94 -18.91 -4.80
CA HIS A 261 21.11 -18.76 -3.36
C HIS A 261 20.33 -17.55 -2.82
N ALA A 262 20.48 -16.39 -3.48
CA ALA A 262 19.71 -15.19 -3.15
C ALA A 262 18.19 -15.43 -3.25
N ARG A 263 17.73 -16.15 -4.29
CA ARG A 263 16.30 -16.49 -4.47
C ARG A 263 15.77 -17.32 -3.30
N ILE A 264 16.53 -18.30 -2.81
CA ILE A 264 16.15 -19.13 -1.66
C ILE A 264 15.95 -18.26 -0.42
N TRP A 265 16.90 -17.38 -0.10
CA TRP A 265 16.80 -16.51 1.07
C TRP A 265 15.65 -15.50 0.96
N PHE A 266 15.47 -14.91 -0.23
CA PHE A 266 14.38 -13.96 -0.47
C PHE A 266 13.00 -14.61 -0.41
N GLU A 267 12.88 -15.87 -0.86
CA GLU A 267 11.65 -16.66 -0.71
C GLU A 267 11.34 -16.98 0.75
N GLU A 268 12.35 -17.36 1.55
CA GLU A 268 12.20 -17.60 3.00
C GLU A 268 11.78 -16.34 3.77
N LEU A 269 12.22 -15.16 3.32
CA LEU A 269 11.78 -13.86 3.83
C LEU A 269 10.37 -13.45 3.38
N GLY A 270 9.73 -14.23 2.50
CA GLY A 270 8.41 -13.90 1.95
C GLY A 270 8.42 -12.79 0.90
N GLY A 271 9.58 -12.49 0.32
CA GLY A 271 9.76 -11.39 -0.65
C GLY A 271 9.21 -11.65 -2.05
N ILE A 272 8.80 -12.89 -2.36
CA ILE A 272 8.29 -13.29 -3.68
C ILE A 272 6.77 -13.47 -3.64
N GLY A 273 6.04 -12.56 -4.27
CA GLY A 273 4.59 -12.61 -4.48
C GLY A 273 4.20 -12.93 -5.92
N ASP A 274 2.94 -12.65 -6.26
CA ASP A 274 2.48 -12.65 -7.65
C ASP A 274 3.02 -11.42 -8.42
N THR A 275 2.76 -11.36 -9.73
CA THR A 275 3.28 -10.27 -10.57
C THR A 275 2.83 -8.89 -10.12
N ALA A 276 1.59 -8.74 -9.64
CA ALA A 276 1.10 -7.45 -9.18
C ALA A 276 1.81 -7.02 -7.88
N ALA A 277 1.92 -7.94 -6.90
CA ALA A 277 2.65 -7.70 -5.66
C ALA A 277 4.12 -7.37 -5.91
N ASN A 278 4.79 -8.09 -6.83
CA ASN A 278 6.19 -7.85 -7.16
C ASN A 278 6.40 -6.51 -7.87
N LEU A 279 5.49 -6.11 -8.77
CA LEU A 279 5.55 -4.80 -9.44
C LEU A 279 5.32 -3.64 -8.45
N LEU A 280 4.43 -3.81 -7.48
CA LEU A 280 4.23 -2.83 -6.42
C LEU A 280 5.47 -2.72 -5.53
N SER A 281 6.00 -3.85 -5.05
CA SER A 281 7.24 -3.89 -4.25
C SER A 281 8.41 -3.23 -4.98
N ALA A 282 8.58 -3.50 -6.28
CA ALA A 282 9.59 -2.83 -7.10
C ALA A 282 9.34 -1.31 -7.17
N ALA A 283 8.12 -0.86 -7.48
CA ALA A 283 7.81 0.57 -7.54
C ALA A 283 8.05 1.31 -6.22
N GLU A 284 7.74 0.68 -5.08
CA GLU A 284 7.97 1.24 -3.75
C GLU A 284 9.48 1.30 -3.42
N GLY A 285 10.24 0.27 -3.79
CA GLY A 285 11.70 0.28 -3.68
C GLY A 285 12.31 1.43 -4.48
N GLU A 286 12.00 1.52 -5.78
CA GLU A 286 12.46 2.60 -6.66
C GLU A 286 12.09 3.99 -6.10
N ASN A 287 10.86 4.15 -5.59
CA ASN A 287 10.41 5.41 -4.97
C ASN A 287 11.29 5.82 -3.79
N TYR A 288 11.56 4.88 -2.88
CA TYR A 288 12.45 5.13 -1.74
C TYR A 288 13.86 5.50 -2.21
N GLU A 289 14.37 4.84 -3.26
CA GLU A 289 15.71 5.09 -3.77
C GLU A 289 15.87 6.52 -4.29
N TRP A 290 14.94 7.03 -5.11
CA TRP A 290 15.11 8.38 -5.68
C TRP A 290 14.60 9.52 -4.79
N THR A 291 13.64 9.27 -3.89
CA THR A 291 13.09 10.33 -3.01
C THR A 291 13.87 10.54 -1.73
N ASP A 292 14.54 9.50 -1.22
CA ASP A 292 15.23 9.52 0.07
C ASP A 292 16.69 9.06 -0.07
N MET A 293 16.92 7.80 -0.46
CA MET A 293 18.25 7.19 -0.39
C MET A 293 19.31 7.95 -1.21
N TYR A 294 19.08 8.14 -2.51
CA TYR A 294 20.03 8.81 -3.39
C TYR A 294 20.07 10.33 -3.19
N ASP A 295 18.97 10.96 -2.77
CA ASP A 295 18.98 12.38 -2.39
C ASP A 295 19.88 12.61 -1.18
N ARG A 296 19.76 11.77 -0.15
CA ARG A 296 20.63 11.79 1.02
C ARG A 296 22.08 11.46 0.66
N PHE A 297 22.33 10.40 -0.11
CA PHE A 297 23.70 10.04 -0.52
C PHE A 297 24.38 11.15 -1.34
N ALA A 298 23.64 11.85 -2.19
CA ALA A 298 24.17 12.98 -2.95
C ALA A 298 24.55 14.15 -2.04
N LYS A 299 23.74 14.44 -1.00
CA LYS A 299 24.04 15.48 -0.01
C LYS A 299 25.27 15.11 0.81
N ASP A 300 25.30 13.90 1.38
CA ASP A 300 26.43 13.39 2.15
C ASP A 300 27.73 13.47 1.33
N ALA A 301 27.70 12.98 0.08
CA ALA A 301 28.86 13.04 -0.81
C ALA A 301 29.31 14.47 -1.15
N GLU A 302 28.39 15.43 -1.24
CA GLU A 302 28.73 16.83 -1.51
C GLU A 302 29.33 17.52 -0.27
N GLU A 303 28.79 17.24 0.92
CA GLU A 303 29.32 17.72 2.20
C GLU A 303 30.74 17.19 2.46
N GLU A 304 31.02 15.95 2.08
CA GLU A 304 32.35 15.34 2.16
C GLU A 304 33.31 15.76 1.03
N GLY A 305 32.84 16.55 0.06
CA GLY A 305 33.65 17.09 -1.04
C GLY A 305 33.74 16.20 -2.29
N PHE A 306 33.02 15.08 -2.35
CA PHE A 306 32.95 14.15 -3.49
C PHE A 306 31.92 14.59 -4.55
N LYS A 307 32.10 15.79 -5.11
CA LYS A 307 31.12 16.43 -6.03
C LYS A 307 30.75 15.60 -7.25
N GLU A 308 31.73 14.93 -7.88
CA GLU A 308 31.46 14.08 -9.04
C GLU A 308 30.59 12.87 -8.69
N LEU A 309 30.75 12.33 -7.48
CA LEU A 309 29.95 11.19 -7.00
C LEU A 309 28.54 11.65 -6.62
N ALA A 310 28.40 12.81 -5.97
CA ALA A 310 27.11 13.43 -5.69
C ALA A 310 26.29 13.62 -6.99
N GLU A 311 26.94 14.13 -8.04
CA GLU A 311 26.30 14.29 -9.35
C GLU A 311 25.89 12.95 -9.97
N LYS A 312 26.69 11.90 -9.82
CA LYS A 312 26.32 10.55 -10.24
C LYS A 312 25.10 10.04 -9.49
N PHE A 313 25.04 10.20 -8.16
CA PHE A 313 23.86 9.81 -7.36
C PHE A 313 22.59 10.50 -7.83
N ARG A 314 22.64 11.81 -8.12
CA ARG A 314 21.49 12.56 -8.66
C ARG A 314 21.03 12.03 -10.01
N ARG A 315 21.96 11.67 -10.88
CA ARG A 315 21.65 11.10 -12.21
C ARG A 315 21.03 9.71 -12.10
N VAL A 316 21.54 8.88 -11.18
CA VAL A 316 20.95 7.58 -10.88
C VAL A 316 19.53 7.76 -10.31
N ALA A 317 19.31 8.67 -9.36
CA ALA A 317 17.98 8.98 -8.85
C ALA A 317 16.97 9.37 -9.94
N ALA A 318 17.40 10.16 -10.94
CA ALA A 318 16.55 10.51 -12.08
C ALA A 318 16.16 9.29 -12.94
N ILE A 319 17.05 8.28 -13.04
CA ILE A 319 16.78 7.02 -13.73
C ILE A 319 15.78 6.17 -12.91
N GLU A 320 16.00 6.03 -11.60
CA GLU A 320 15.12 5.21 -10.73
C GLU A 320 13.68 5.77 -10.71
N LYS A 321 13.51 7.09 -10.79
CA LYS A 321 12.18 7.69 -11.01
C LYS A 321 11.48 7.15 -12.25
N SER A 322 12.21 6.96 -13.36
CA SER A 322 11.66 6.39 -14.59
C SER A 322 11.30 4.90 -14.43
N HIS A 323 12.03 4.17 -13.59
CA HIS A 323 11.71 2.79 -13.24
C HIS A 323 10.42 2.71 -12.42
N GLU A 324 10.25 3.55 -11.40
CA GLU A 324 8.99 3.65 -10.64
C GLU A 324 7.80 3.90 -11.58
N GLU A 325 7.89 4.92 -12.44
CA GLU A 325 6.83 5.27 -13.40
C GLU A 325 6.49 4.09 -14.33
N ARG A 326 7.50 3.34 -14.78
CA ARG A 326 7.32 2.14 -15.58
C ARG A 326 6.60 1.05 -14.79
N TYR A 327 7.06 0.72 -13.59
CA TYR A 327 6.45 -0.34 -12.77
C TYR A 327 5.02 -0.01 -12.37
N ARG A 328 4.70 1.25 -12.04
CA ARG A 328 3.32 1.67 -11.76
C ARG A 328 2.40 1.52 -12.97
N LYS A 329 2.87 1.86 -14.18
CA LYS A 329 2.11 1.65 -15.42
C LYS A 329 1.89 0.15 -15.70
N LEU A 330 2.91 -0.68 -15.49
CA LEU A 330 2.80 -2.13 -15.64
C LEU A 330 1.85 -2.74 -14.61
N LEU A 331 1.92 -2.29 -13.35
CA LEU A 331 1.01 -2.71 -12.29
C LEU A 331 -0.44 -2.41 -12.67
N ASN A 332 -0.72 -1.18 -13.11
CA ASN A 332 -2.05 -0.79 -13.58
C ASN A 332 -2.52 -1.68 -14.75
N ASN A 333 -1.64 -1.99 -15.71
CA ASN A 333 -1.98 -2.92 -16.78
C ASN A 333 -2.33 -4.33 -16.26
N VAL A 334 -1.64 -4.83 -15.24
CA VAL A 334 -1.93 -6.15 -14.64
C VAL A 334 -3.28 -6.12 -13.90
N GLU A 335 -3.51 -5.11 -13.07
CA GLU A 335 -4.74 -4.96 -12.27
C GLU A 335 -5.98 -4.74 -13.15
N MET A 336 -5.87 -3.92 -14.19
CA MET A 336 -6.95 -3.64 -15.14
C MET A 336 -7.08 -4.72 -16.23
N GLN A 337 -6.27 -5.78 -16.19
CA GLN A 337 -6.19 -6.83 -17.21
C GLN A 337 -5.91 -6.29 -18.63
N GLN A 338 -5.17 -5.20 -18.71
CA GLN A 338 -4.80 -4.50 -19.94
C GLN A 338 -3.42 -4.90 -20.50
N VAL A 339 -2.83 -6.00 -20.00
CA VAL A 339 -1.55 -6.52 -20.52
C VAL A 339 -1.69 -6.98 -21.98
N PHE A 340 -2.79 -7.66 -22.29
CA PHE A 340 -3.08 -8.22 -23.63
C PHE A 340 -4.41 -7.73 -24.21
N GLU A 341 -4.96 -6.66 -23.63
CA GLU A 341 -6.22 -6.02 -24.03
C GLU A 341 -6.10 -4.51 -23.83
N LYS A 342 -6.61 -3.73 -24.77
CA LYS A 342 -6.66 -2.26 -24.71
C LYS A 342 -8.07 -1.78 -25.01
N GLY A 343 -8.43 -0.61 -24.46
CA GLY A 343 -9.74 0.00 -24.70
C GLY A 343 -9.93 0.42 -26.17
N GLU A 344 -8.84 0.75 -26.83
CA GLU A 344 -8.79 1.11 -28.25
C GLU A 344 -8.03 0.05 -29.05
N MET A 345 -8.15 0.11 -30.37
CA MET A 345 -7.40 -0.78 -31.27
C MET A 345 -5.90 -0.53 -31.11
N ALA A 346 -5.15 -1.59 -30.83
CA ALA A 346 -3.70 -1.57 -30.76
C ALA A 346 -3.10 -2.51 -31.83
N MET A 347 -1.91 -2.17 -32.30
CA MET A 347 -1.07 -3.07 -33.07
C MET A 347 -0.31 -3.96 -32.10
N TRP A 348 -0.55 -5.27 -32.15
CA TRP A 348 0.16 -6.25 -31.36
C TRP A 348 1.25 -6.91 -32.18
N GLU A 349 2.42 -7.12 -31.59
CA GLU A 349 3.57 -7.78 -32.19
C GLU A 349 3.98 -9.02 -31.39
N CYS A 350 4.17 -10.14 -32.07
CA CYS A 350 4.70 -11.35 -31.47
C CYS A 350 6.23 -11.28 -31.36
N ARG A 351 6.76 -11.18 -30.13
CA ARG A 351 8.21 -11.10 -29.85
C ARG A 351 9.04 -12.30 -30.31
N ILE A 352 8.40 -13.42 -30.66
CA ILE A 352 9.10 -14.63 -31.15
C ILE A 352 9.34 -14.60 -32.66
N CYS A 353 8.38 -14.09 -33.44
CA CYS A 353 8.43 -14.20 -34.91
C CYS A 353 8.10 -12.91 -35.67
N GLY A 354 7.82 -11.80 -34.97
CA GLY A 354 7.47 -10.51 -35.57
C GLY A 354 6.06 -10.45 -36.17
N HIS A 355 5.19 -11.45 -35.95
CA HIS A 355 3.83 -11.41 -36.48
C HIS A 355 3.05 -10.23 -35.90
N LEU A 356 2.44 -9.44 -36.80
CA LEU A 356 1.66 -8.25 -36.47
C LEU A 356 0.17 -8.49 -36.63
N VAL A 357 -0.60 -8.00 -35.67
CA VAL A 357 -2.06 -8.14 -35.69
C VAL A 357 -2.72 -6.92 -35.04
N MET A 358 -3.68 -6.34 -35.74
CA MET A 358 -4.49 -5.23 -35.24
C MET A 358 -5.70 -5.75 -34.47
N GLY A 359 -5.97 -5.19 -33.29
CA GLY A 359 -7.19 -5.43 -32.55
C GLY A 359 -7.15 -4.93 -31.11
N ASN A 360 -8.29 -4.95 -30.43
CA ASN A 360 -8.37 -4.57 -29.02
C ASN A 360 -7.68 -5.61 -28.11
N LYS A 361 -7.47 -6.85 -28.58
CA LYS A 361 -6.84 -7.93 -27.81
C LYS A 361 -5.76 -8.61 -28.64
N ALA A 362 -4.66 -8.99 -27.99
CA ALA A 362 -3.68 -9.89 -28.60
C ALA A 362 -4.31 -11.29 -28.83
N PRO A 363 -3.95 -12.02 -29.90
CA PRO A 363 -4.42 -13.39 -30.10
C PRO A 363 -3.99 -14.33 -28.97
N LYS A 364 -4.87 -15.27 -28.57
CA LYS A 364 -4.53 -16.29 -27.56
C LYS A 364 -3.34 -17.17 -27.98
N VAL A 365 -3.20 -17.40 -29.28
CA VAL A 365 -2.15 -18.18 -29.92
C VAL A 365 -1.72 -17.43 -31.17
N CYS A 366 -0.41 -17.26 -31.38
CA CYS A 366 0.11 -16.65 -32.58
C CYS A 366 -0.24 -17.51 -33.82
N PRO A 367 -0.90 -16.96 -34.85
CA PRO A 367 -1.30 -17.74 -36.01
C PRO A 367 -0.11 -18.26 -36.83
N VAL A 368 1.06 -17.65 -36.69
CA VAL A 368 2.29 -18.02 -37.40
C VAL A 368 3.08 -19.07 -36.59
N CYS A 369 3.70 -18.68 -35.48
CA CYS A 369 4.62 -19.55 -34.74
C CYS A 369 3.95 -20.45 -33.70
N LYS A 370 2.63 -20.33 -33.49
CA LYS A 370 1.83 -21.13 -32.54
C LYS A 370 2.19 -20.97 -31.05
N TYR A 371 3.07 -20.03 -30.70
CA TYR A 371 3.32 -19.68 -29.30
C TYR A 371 2.14 -18.92 -28.67
N SER A 372 2.04 -18.98 -27.35
CA SER A 372 0.93 -18.42 -26.57
C SER A 372 0.92 -16.88 -26.55
N GLN A 373 -0.20 -16.32 -26.09
CA GLN A 373 -0.43 -14.87 -25.96
C GLN A 373 0.67 -14.12 -25.18
N CYS A 374 1.37 -14.79 -24.25
CA CYS A 374 2.37 -14.12 -23.38
C CYS A 374 3.60 -13.59 -24.12
N PHE A 375 3.75 -13.92 -25.40
CA PHE A 375 4.79 -13.40 -26.27
C PHE A 375 4.35 -12.18 -27.09
N PHE A 376 3.09 -11.77 -27.02
CA PHE A 376 2.64 -10.53 -27.67
C PHE A 376 2.91 -9.31 -26.80
N GLU A 377 3.25 -8.20 -27.46
CA GLU A 377 3.33 -6.87 -26.86
C GLU A 377 2.69 -5.83 -27.78
N VAL A 378 2.45 -4.63 -27.26
CA VAL A 378 2.03 -3.51 -28.11
C VAL A 378 3.25 -3.06 -28.91
N ARG A 379 3.12 -3.02 -30.24
CA ARG A 379 4.21 -2.57 -31.13
C ARG A 379 4.59 -1.14 -30.79
N ALA A 380 5.88 -0.89 -30.63
CA ALA A 380 6.46 0.44 -30.52
C ALA A 380 7.23 0.77 -31.81
N GLU A 381 7.00 1.95 -32.38
CA GLU A 381 7.76 2.47 -33.51
C GLU A 381 8.55 3.70 -33.04
N ASN A 382 9.87 3.54 -32.94
CA ASN A 382 10.79 4.54 -32.39
C ASN A 382 12.10 4.64 -33.19
N TYR A 383 12.02 4.40 -34.51
CA TYR A 383 13.13 4.47 -35.47
C TYR A 383 12.86 5.47 -36.60
#